data_AF-A0A8J8GZP6-F1
#
_entry.id   AF-A0A8J8GZP6-F1
#
_cell.length_a   1.000
_cell.length_b   1.000
_cell.length_c   1.000
_cell.angle_alpha   90.00
_cell.angle_beta   90.00
_cell.angle_gamma   90.00
#
_symmetry.space_group_name_H-M   'P 1'
#
loop_
_entity.id
_entity.type
_entity.pdbx_description
1 polymer ?
#
loop_
_entity_poly.entity_id
_entity_poly.type
_entity_poly.pdbx_seq_one_letter_code
_entity_poly.pdbx_strand_id
1 'polypeptide(L)'
;VLVESYGWLGEGWASTPTGSGLAPGGGTVVTGGDVLAFAVLAFALGLQLGVRAAVSVAPIPAVLALVWLDVRWPGVPLIMLLAGLARLVWTGLARRLRPVDGLIGAYAAVIAGSGLAGLSAASWSSILGLSLVTAAFGAIGVRGGVSGVRWVAWPLAGIAWTGLAAVSANAAHLPPRPTGLVVLAAAAVLVAVSYLPGSREARALEPLAHTVAAFLLLSAYTLPSPAIHVAKVYLGWGLVVGVTAAVRRDRWRGAAAAALELLALWSLLWAYDIKAVEAYSLPLALVAVAVGLLATRRDPSLSSWLGYGPALAAGFGPSLLAVLPGEGDPVRRLALGVAGLVVVLVGAIRRRQAPVVVGGGVLVVLALHELTLYWTRLPLWLPIGVGGAILLTLAITYERRLRDLRALRLKLASFR
;
A
#
# COMPACT_ATOMS: atom_id res chain seq x y z
N VAL A 1 3.86 -38.91 -16.59
CA VAL A 1 3.59 -38.38 -15.22
C VAL A 1 4.11 -36.96 -15.02
N LEU A 2 5.42 -36.65 -15.15
CA LEU A 2 5.92 -35.24 -15.10
C LEU A 2 5.66 -34.43 -16.38
N VAL A 3 5.13 -35.07 -17.42
CA VAL A 3 4.92 -34.52 -18.79
C VAL A 3 3.43 -34.53 -19.16
N GLU A 4 2.54 -34.99 -18.28
CA GLU A 4 1.10 -34.80 -18.53
C GLU A 4 0.77 -33.31 -18.52
N SER A 5 -0.12 -32.89 -19.42
CA SER A 5 -0.54 -31.50 -19.46
C SER A 5 -1.24 -31.16 -18.15
N TYR A 6 -0.73 -30.16 -17.43
CA TYR A 6 -1.36 -29.59 -16.24
C TYR A 6 -2.67 -28.83 -16.58
N GLY A 7 -3.42 -29.28 -17.59
CA GLY A 7 -4.65 -28.67 -18.08
C GLY A 7 -5.73 -28.59 -17.00
N TRP A 8 -5.73 -29.53 -16.04
CA TRP A 8 -6.64 -29.52 -14.89
C TRP A 8 -6.42 -28.33 -13.94
N LEU A 9 -5.26 -27.65 -13.99
CA LEU A 9 -5.04 -26.44 -13.18
C LEU A 9 -6.02 -25.32 -13.53
N GLY A 10 -6.55 -25.30 -14.77
CA GLY A 10 -7.59 -24.37 -15.20
C GLY A 10 -8.99 -24.69 -14.65
N GLU A 11 -9.21 -25.93 -14.21
CA GLU A 11 -10.49 -26.44 -13.70
C GLU A 11 -10.46 -26.72 -12.19
N GLY A 12 -9.49 -26.10 -11.47
CA GLY A 12 -9.28 -26.31 -10.04
C GLY A 12 -10.58 -26.18 -9.24
N TRP A 13 -10.90 -27.23 -8.48
CA TRP A 13 -12.07 -27.37 -7.59
C TRP A 13 -13.41 -27.66 -8.29
N ALA A 14 -13.45 -27.88 -9.60
CA ALA A 14 -14.68 -28.18 -10.32
C ALA A 14 -15.28 -29.56 -9.98
N SER A 15 -14.47 -30.52 -9.53
CA SER A 15 -14.92 -31.87 -9.16
C SER A 15 -14.10 -32.47 -8.02
N THR A 16 -14.67 -33.46 -7.31
CA THR A 16 -13.94 -34.25 -6.32
C THR A 16 -12.92 -35.14 -7.04
N PRO A 17 -11.62 -35.05 -6.72
CA PRO A 17 -10.61 -35.91 -7.34
C PRO A 17 -10.86 -37.40 -7.02
N THR A 18 -10.95 -38.23 -8.06
CA THR A 18 -11.18 -39.69 -7.93
C THR A 18 -10.05 -40.54 -8.50
N GLY A 19 -9.04 -39.93 -9.12
CA GLY A 19 -7.91 -40.62 -9.74
C GLY A 19 -6.86 -41.15 -8.75
N SER A 20 -5.95 -41.97 -9.26
CA SER A 20 -4.70 -42.37 -8.60
C SER A 20 -3.49 -41.65 -9.23
N GLY A 21 -2.52 -41.29 -8.39
CA GLY A 21 -1.33 -40.54 -8.82
C GLY A 21 -1.44 -39.03 -8.69
N LEU A 22 -0.75 -38.30 -9.58
CA LEU A 22 -0.54 -36.85 -9.48
C LEU A 22 -1.68 -36.00 -10.04
N ALA A 23 -2.47 -36.55 -10.97
CA ALA A 23 -3.58 -35.88 -11.61
C ALA A 23 -4.91 -36.26 -10.96
N PRO A 24 -5.86 -35.32 -10.78
CA PRO A 24 -7.13 -35.58 -10.11
C PRO A 24 -8.14 -36.42 -10.92
N GLY A 25 -7.98 -36.49 -12.26
CA GLY A 25 -9.00 -37.02 -13.18
C GLY A 25 -8.52 -38.10 -14.18
N GLY A 26 -7.34 -38.67 -14.01
CA GLY A 26 -6.81 -39.70 -14.92
C GLY A 26 -5.95 -40.73 -14.19
N GLY A 27 -6.02 -41.98 -14.63
CA GLY A 27 -5.12 -43.03 -14.17
C GLY A 27 -3.83 -42.99 -14.96
N THR A 28 -2.75 -42.52 -14.36
CA THR A 28 -1.42 -42.69 -14.97
C THR A 28 -1.08 -44.18 -14.91
N VAL A 29 -1.06 -44.85 -16.06
CA VAL A 29 -0.69 -46.27 -16.12
C VAL A 29 0.81 -46.39 -15.93
N VAL A 30 1.23 -46.80 -14.73
CA VAL A 30 2.61 -47.16 -14.41
C VAL A 30 2.68 -48.67 -14.25
N THR A 31 3.63 -49.30 -14.94
CA THR A 31 3.85 -50.74 -14.81
C THR A 31 4.90 -51.05 -13.75
N GLY A 32 4.89 -52.26 -13.18
CA GLY A 32 5.95 -52.71 -12.27
C GLY A 32 7.34 -52.71 -12.93
N GLY A 33 7.39 -52.88 -14.25
CA GLY A 33 8.62 -52.75 -15.05
C GLY A 33 9.21 -51.34 -15.00
N ASP A 34 8.38 -50.31 -15.07
CA ASP A 34 8.82 -48.92 -14.97
C ASP A 34 9.42 -48.63 -13.59
N VAL A 35 8.76 -49.10 -12.52
CA VAL A 35 9.25 -48.96 -11.15
C VAL A 35 10.63 -49.58 -11.00
N LEU A 36 10.80 -50.82 -11.47
CA LEU A 36 12.07 -51.54 -11.40
C LEU A 36 13.16 -50.87 -12.24
N ALA A 37 12.85 -50.43 -13.46
CA ALA A 37 13.81 -49.76 -14.34
C ALA A 37 14.36 -48.48 -13.70
N PHE A 38 13.49 -47.62 -13.15
CA PHE A 38 13.91 -46.40 -12.48
C PHE A 38 14.61 -46.66 -11.13
N ALA A 39 14.24 -47.73 -10.41
CA ALA A 39 14.93 -48.12 -9.19
C ALA A 39 16.36 -48.60 -9.47
N VAL A 40 16.54 -49.42 -10.51
CA VAL A 40 17.86 -49.89 -10.96
C VAL A 40 18.70 -48.71 -11.47
N LEU A 41 18.12 -47.78 -12.22
CA LEU A 41 18.81 -46.58 -12.67
C LEU A 41 19.27 -45.72 -11.48
N ALA A 42 18.40 -45.47 -10.50
CA ALA A 42 18.74 -44.70 -9.30
C ALA A 42 19.85 -45.40 -8.48
N PHE A 43 19.78 -46.72 -8.38
CA PHE A 43 20.79 -47.55 -7.70
C PHE A 43 22.15 -47.49 -8.44
N ALA A 44 22.16 -47.67 -9.76
CA ALA A 44 23.35 -47.59 -10.60
C ALA A 44 24.00 -46.19 -10.53
N LEU A 45 23.20 -45.12 -10.56
CA LEU A 45 23.68 -43.77 -10.34
C LEU A 45 24.28 -43.59 -8.95
N GLY A 46 23.70 -44.24 -7.95
CA GLY A 46 24.21 -44.26 -6.58
C GLY A 46 25.57 -44.95 -6.43
N LEU A 47 25.79 -46.03 -7.16
CA LEU A 47 27.09 -46.71 -7.20
C LEU A 47 28.16 -45.86 -7.88
N GLN A 48 27.82 -45.16 -8.95
CA GLN A 48 28.78 -44.37 -9.74
C GLN A 48 29.07 -42.98 -9.14
N LEU A 49 28.03 -42.27 -8.66
CA LEU A 49 28.12 -40.89 -8.21
C LEU A 49 28.01 -40.76 -6.67
N GLY A 50 27.88 -41.90 -5.98
CA GLY A 50 27.78 -42.00 -4.53
C GLY A 50 26.35 -41.88 -3.98
N VAL A 51 26.20 -42.26 -2.71
CA VAL A 51 24.90 -42.34 -2.00
C VAL A 51 24.08 -41.05 -2.08
N ARG A 52 24.73 -39.88 -2.12
CA ARG A 52 24.03 -38.58 -2.23
C ARG A 52 23.28 -38.43 -3.56
N ALA A 53 23.85 -38.91 -4.67
CA ALA A 53 23.19 -38.88 -5.97
C ALA A 53 22.04 -39.90 -6.03
N ALA A 54 22.25 -41.10 -5.47
CA ALA A 54 21.23 -42.13 -5.34
C ALA A 54 19.98 -41.61 -4.58
N VAL A 55 20.21 -41.03 -3.40
CA VAL A 55 19.14 -40.45 -2.56
C VAL A 55 18.43 -39.31 -3.27
N SER A 56 19.14 -38.58 -4.13
CA SER A 56 18.54 -37.49 -4.87
C SER A 56 17.64 -38.00 -5.99
N VAL A 57 17.90 -39.16 -6.62
CA VAL A 57 17.05 -39.69 -7.71
C VAL A 57 15.96 -40.65 -7.20
N ALA A 58 16.11 -41.18 -5.98
CA ALA A 58 15.18 -42.10 -5.31
C ALA A 58 13.69 -41.68 -5.28
N PRO A 59 13.30 -40.39 -5.27
CA PRO A 59 11.88 -40.02 -5.30
C PRO A 59 11.16 -40.45 -6.59
N ILE A 60 11.84 -40.57 -7.74
CA ILE A 60 11.20 -41.01 -8.99
C ILE A 60 10.66 -42.44 -8.90
N PRO A 61 11.47 -43.47 -8.60
CA PRO A 61 10.96 -44.83 -8.47
C PRO A 61 9.97 -44.98 -7.31
N ALA A 62 10.13 -44.21 -6.23
CA ALA A 62 9.16 -44.20 -5.13
C ALA A 62 7.79 -43.69 -5.58
N VAL A 63 7.73 -42.60 -6.35
CA VAL A 63 6.46 -42.08 -6.90
C VAL A 63 5.83 -43.06 -7.89
N LEU A 64 6.64 -43.65 -8.77
CA LEU A 64 6.16 -44.68 -9.70
C LEU A 64 5.60 -45.89 -8.94
N ALA A 65 6.25 -46.32 -7.87
CA ALA A 65 5.76 -47.40 -7.03
C ALA A 65 4.41 -47.06 -6.37
N LEU A 66 4.25 -45.84 -5.87
CA LEU A 66 2.98 -45.40 -5.26
C LEU A 66 1.84 -45.34 -6.28
N VAL A 67 2.13 -44.93 -7.52
CA VAL A 67 1.14 -44.97 -8.61
C VAL A 67 0.79 -46.41 -8.98
N TRP A 68 1.80 -47.29 -9.09
CA TRP A 68 1.60 -48.72 -9.37
C TRP A 68 0.79 -49.43 -8.28
N LEU A 69 0.98 -49.04 -7.01
CA LEU A 69 0.21 -49.54 -5.87
C LEU A 69 -1.20 -48.92 -5.74
N ASP A 70 -1.64 -48.15 -6.72
CA ASP A 70 -2.94 -47.48 -6.75
C ASP A 70 -3.23 -46.63 -5.50
N VAL A 71 -2.20 -45.92 -5.00
CA VAL A 71 -2.35 -45.02 -3.87
C VAL A 71 -3.32 -43.90 -4.22
N ARG A 72 -4.43 -43.84 -3.47
CA ARG A 72 -5.49 -42.86 -3.68
C ARG A 72 -4.99 -41.43 -3.50
N TRP A 73 -5.50 -40.52 -4.34
CA TRP A 73 -5.34 -39.08 -4.14
C TRP A 73 -5.91 -38.66 -2.75
N PRO A 74 -5.27 -37.76 -1.99
CA PRO A 74 -4.08 -36.95 -2.31
C PRO A 74 -2.73 -37.56 -1.88
N GLY A 75 -2.63 -38.88 -1.66
CA GLY A 75 -1.44 -39.52 -1.09
C GLY A 75 -0.16 -39.28 -1.89
N VAL A 76 -0.18 -39.50 -3.21
CA VAL A 76 1.00 -39.32 -4.07
C VAL A 76 1.47 -37.85 -4.12
N PRO A 77 0.61 -36.85 -4.38
CA PRO A 77 1.00 -35.43 -4.32
C PRO A 77 1.56 -35.01 -2.95
N LEU A 78 0.97 -35.47 -1.86
CA LEU A 78 1.41 -35.14 -0.51
C LEU A 78 2.81 -35.70 -0.21
N ILE A 79 3.06 -36.97 -0.55
CA ILE A 79 4.37 -37.61 -0.34
C ILE A 79 5.44 -36.90 -1.18
N MET A 80 5.13 -36.53 -2.43
CA MET A 80 6.05 -35.75 -3.28
C MET A 80 6.36 -34.39 -2.67
N LEU A 81 5.35 -33.67 -2.20
CA LEU A 81 5.57 -32.38 -1.54
C LEU A 81 6.46 -32.54 -0.30
N LEU A 82 6.14 -33.48 0.57
CA LEU A 82 6.89 -33.72 1.81
C LEU A 82 8.34 -34.14 1.53
N ALA A 83 8.57 -35.05 0.58
CA ALA A 83 9.91 -35.49 0.21
C ALA A 83 10.76 -34.34 -0.38
N GLY A 84 10.17 -33.55 -1.28
CA GLY A 84 10.83 -32.38 -1.87
C GLY A 84 11.14 -31.31 -0.81
N LEU A 85 10.17 -30.94 0.02
CA LEU A 85 10.35 -29.96 1.09
C LEU A 85 11.34 -30.42 2.16
N ALA A 86 11.27 -31.68 2.60
CA ALA A 86 12.23 -32.23 3.56
C ALA A 86 13.65 -32.11 3.02
N ARG A 87 13.85 -32.40 1.72
CA ARG A 87 15.17 -32.27 1.10
C ARG A 87 15.62 -30.81 0.97
N LEU A 88 14.73 -29.90 0.57
CA LEU A 88 15.00 -28.45 0.52
C LEU A 88 15.35 -27.87 1.89
N VAL A 89 14.63 -28.28 2.94
CA VAL A 89 14.92 -27.87 4.32
C VAL A 89 16.28 -28.42 4.75
N TRP A 90 16.56 -29.70 4.48
CA TRP A 90 17.85 -30.30 4.81
C TRP A 90 19.02 -29.55 4.16
N THR A 91 18.94 -29.26 2.85
CA THR A 91 20.00 -28.54 2.13
C THR A 91 20.04 -27.07 2.55
N GLY A 92 18.90 -26.43 2.79
CA GLY A 92 18.82 -25.02 3.17
C GLY A 92 19.32 -24.72 4.59
N LEU A 93 19.24 -25.69 5.50
CA LEU A 93 19.80 -25.59 6.85
C LEU A 93 21.30 -25.91 6.91
N ALA A 94 21.91 -26.37 5.82
CA ALA A 94 23.33 -26.63 5.78
C ALA A 94 24.15 -25.35 6.00
N ARG A 95 25.24 -25.43 6.78
CA ARG A 95 26.16 -24.30 7.04
C ARG A 95 27.11 -24.01 5.87
N ARG A 96 27.25 -24.96 4.94
CA ARG A 96 28.09 -24.84 3.74
C ARG A 96 27.42 -25.60 2.61
N LEU A 97 27.41 -24.99 1.41
CA LEU A 97 26.85 -25.58 0.21
C LEU A 97 27.99 -25.97 -0.73
N ARG A 98 27.85 -27.14 -1.34
CA ARG A 98 28.67 -27.60 -2.46
C ARG A 98 27.88 -27.40 -3.76
N PRO A 99 28.55 -27.33 -4.93
CA PRO A 99 27.86 -27.19 -6.21
C PRO A 99 26.76 -28.25 -6.44
N VAL A 100 27.02 -29.48 -6.01
CA VAL A 100 26.07 -30.60 -6.10
C VAL A 100 24.79 -30.33 -5.28
N ASP A 101 24.88 -29.61 -4.14
CA ASP A 101 23.71 -29.30 -3.32
C ASP A 101 22.73 -28.36 -4.05
N GLY A 102 23.23 -27.53 -4.97
CA GLY A 102 22.40 -26.69 -5.84
C GLY A 102 21.56 -27.51 -6.84
N LEU A 103 22.18 -28.49 -7.50
CA LEU A 103 21.47 -29.43 -8.39
C LEU A 103 20.43 -30.25 -7.63
N ILE A 104 20.80 -30.74 -6.44
CA ILE A 104 19.88 -31.50 -5.58
C ILE A 104 18.73 -30.61 -5.11
N GLY A 105 19.01 -29.35 -4.77
CA GLY A 105 17.99 -28.37 -4.40
C GLY A 105 17.03 -28.07 -5.55
N ALA A 106 17.53 -27.87 -6.77
CA ALA A 106 16.71 -27.65 -7.95
C ALA A 106 15.79 -28.85 -8.22
N TYR A 107 16.33 -30.07 -8.15
CA TYR A 107 15.56 -31.29 -8.32
C TYR A 107 14.49 -31.46 -7.21
N ALA A 108 14.84 -31.19 -5.95
CA ALA A 108 13.89 -31.22 -4.84
C ALA A 108 12.77 -30.17 -4.99
N ALA A 109 13.08 -29.00 -5.55
CA ALA A 109 12.09 -27.97 -5.87
C ALA A 109 11.12 -28.44 -6.97
N VAL A 110 11.59 -29.17 -7.98
CA VAL A 110 10.71 -29.78 -9.00
C VAL A 110 9.75 -30.77 -8.35
N ILE A 111 10.24 -31.68 -7.50
CA ILE A 111 9.38 -32.65 -6.82
C ILE A 111 8.37 -31.96 -5.90
N ALA A 112 8.82 -30.98 -5.10
CA ALA A 112 7.93 -30.22 -4.23
C ALA A 112 6.87 -29.46 -5.04
N GLY A 113 7.27 -28.84 -6.15
CA GLY A 113 6.38 -28.13 -7.08
C GLY A 113 5.34 -29.05 -7.72
N SER A 114 5.73 -30.25 -8.16
CA SER A 114 4.81 -31.26 -8.69
C SER A 114 3.81 -31.74 -7.63
N GLY A 115 4.28 -31.98 -6.40
CA GLY A 115 3.41 -32.32 -5.27
C GLY A 115 2.41 -31.22 -4.96
N LEU A 116 2.86 -29.95 -4.91
CA LEU A 116 2.00 -28.79 -4.70
C LEU A 116 0.96 -28.65 -5.81
N ALA A 117 1.36 -28.83 -7.07
CA ALA A 117 0.46 -28.80 -8.21
C ALA A 117 -0.61 -29.91 -8.13
N GLY A 118 -0.25 -31.14 -7.74
CA GLY A 118 -1.22 -32.22 -7.53
C GLY A 118 -2.17 -31.98 -6.35
N LEU A 119 -1.71 -31.31 -5.29
CA LEU A 119 -2.55 -30.91 -4.16
C LEU A 119 -3.50 -29.74 -4.50
N SER A 120 -3.23 -28.99 -5.57
CA SER A 120 -4.04 -27.83 -5.95
C SER A 120 -5.48 -28.16 -6.38
N ALA A 121 -5.74 -29.46 -6.63
CA ALA A 121 -7.01 -29.97 -7.15
C ALA A 121 -8.21 -29.82 -6.20
N ALA A 122 -7.99 -29.77 -4.88
CA ALA A 122 -9.06 -29.47 -3.92
C ALA A 122 -8.64 -28.39 -2.93
N SER A 123 -9.62 -27.66 -2.40
CA SER A 123 -9.39 -26.51 -1.53
C SER A 123 -8.56 -26.85 -0.27
N TRP A 124 -8.93 -27.89 0.47
CA TRP A 124 -8.24 -28.28 1.71
C TRP A 124 -6.79 -28.76 1.47
N SER A 125 -6.57 -29.50 0.38
CA SER A 125 -5.23 -29.95 -0.01
C SER A 125 -4.36 -28.80 -0.50
N SER A 126 -4.91 -27.80 -1.20
CA SER A 126 -4.21 -26.57 -1.58
C SER A 126 -3.77 -25.77 -0.35
N ILE A 127 -4.66 -25.61 0.64
CA ILE A 127 -4.37 -24.93 1.91
C ILE A 127 -3.23 -25.66 2.63
N LEU A 128 -3.33 -26.99 2.76
CA LEU A 128 -2.28 -27.81 3.37
C LEU A 128 -0.95 -27.64 2.63
N GLY A 129 -0.94 -27.77 1.31
CA GLY A 129 0.26 -27.66 0.50
C GLY A 129 0.95 -26.31 0.65
N LEU A 130 0.20 -25.21 0.52
CA LEU A 130 0.74 -23.86 0.68
C LEU A 130 1.22 -23.59 2.12
N SER A 131 0.51 -24.11 3.14
CA SER A 131 0.95 -23.99 4.54
C SER A 131 2.29 -24.69 4.79
N LEU A 132 2.50 -25.88 4.22
CA LEU A 132 3.76 -26.63 4.33
C LEU A 132 4.90 -25.89 3.60
N VAL A 133 4.63 -25.34 2.42
CA VAL A 133 5.61 -24.54 1.66
C VAL A 133 6.00 -23.28 2.42
N THR A 134 5.03 -22.53 2.96
CA THR A 134 5.29 -21.35 3.79
C THR A 134 6.12 -21.71 5.02
N ALA A 135 5.78 -22.80 5.72
CA ALA A 135 6.49 -23.24 6.91
C ALA A 135 7.93 -23.68 6.59
N ALA A 136 8.13 -24.45 5.52
CA ALA A 136 9.45 -24.93 5.10
C ALA A 136 10.38 -23.78 4.70
N PHE A 137 9.93 -22.89 3.79
CA PHE A 137 10.75 -21.76 3.37
C PHE A 137 10.91 -20.70 4.47
N GLY A 138 9.91 -20.52 5.34
CA GLY A 138 10.05 -19.69 6.54
C GLY A 138 11.12 -20.23 7.50
N ALA A 139 11.13 -21.55 7.74
CA ALA A 139 12.15 -22.20 8.55
C ALA A 139 13.55 -22.05 7.95
N ILE A 140 13.70 -22.19 6.62
CA ILE A 140 14.97 -21.95 5.91
C ILE A 140 15.37 -20.47 6.00
N GLY A 141 14.43 -19.53 5.84
CA GLY A 141 14.71 -18.09 5.97
C GLY A 141 15.21 -17.69 7.37
N VAL A 142 14.65 -18.30 8.41
CA VAL A 142 15.02 -18.05 9.81
C VAL A 142 16.32 -18.76 10.20
N ARG A 143 16.46 -20.06 9.88
CA ARG A 143 17.53 -20.93 10.40
C ARG A 143 18.59 -21.32 9.37
N GLY A 144 18.46 -20.90 8.11
CA GLY A 144 19.36 -21.26 7.03
C GLY A 144 20.80 -20.89 7.34
N GLY A 145 21.73 -21.81 7.05
CA GLY A 145 23.14 -21.65 7.39
C GLY A 145 23.91 -20.74 6.42
N VAL A 146 23.34 -20.44 5.25
CA VAL A 146 23.96 -19.63 4.19
C VAL A 146 23.06 -18.46 3.82
N SER A 147 23.60 -17.22 3.84
CA SER A 147 22.83 -16.01 3.56
C SER A 147 22.15 -16.03 2.17
N GLY A 148 22.86 -16.50 1.14
CA GLY A 148 22.29 -16.62 -0.22
C GLY A 148 21.03 -17.47 -0.29
N VAL A 149 20.94 -18.56 0.49
CA VAL A 149 19.74 -19.40 0.55
C VAL A 149 18.59 -18.67 1.25
N ARG A 150 18.90 -17.92 2.32
CA ARG A 150 17.88 -17.15 3.06
C ARG A 150 17.24 -16.08 2.18
N TRP A 151 18.03 -15.41 1.34
CA TRP A 151 17.54 -14.42 0.37
C TRP A 151 16.57 -15.01 -0.65
N VAL A 152 16.69 -16.29 -1.00
CA VAL A 152 15.76 -17.00 -1.89
C VAL A 152 14.55 -17.51 -1.10
N ALA A 153 14.77 -18.02 0.11
CA ALA A 153 13.73 -18.64 0.92
C ALA A 153 12.67 -17.64 1.41
N TRP A 154 13.06 -16.43 1.80
CA TRP A 154 12.10 -15.42 2.29
C TRP A 154 11.04 -15.04 1.24
N PRO A 155 11.39 -14.64 -0.01
CA PRO A 155 10.40 -14.40 -1.06
C PRO A 155 9.50 -15.61 -1.34
N LEU A 156 10.06 -16.82 -1.40
CA LEU A 156 9.26 -18.04 -1.65
C LEU A 156 8.24 -18.31 -0.52
N ALA A 157 8.65 -18.10 0.74
CA ALA A 157 7.74 -18.17 1.87
C ALA A 157 6.64 -17.10 1.77
N GLY A 158 7.00 -15.88 1.36
CA GLY A 158 6.07 -14.76 1.16
C GLY A 158 5.04 -15.02 0.06
N ILE A 159 5.47 -15.52 -1.10
CA ILE A 159 4.58 -15.91 -2.21
C ILE A 159 3.60 -16.98 -1.75
N ALA A 160 4.11 -18.04 -1.11
CA ALA A 160 3.27 -19.11 -0.60
C ALA A 160 2.27 -18.62 0.47
N TRP A 161 2.69 -17.71 1.35
CA TRP A 161 1.83 -17.11 2.38
C TRP A 161 0.69 -16.28 1.79
N THR A 162 0.97 -15.42 0.80
CA THR A 162 -0.08 -14.63 0.14
C THR A 162 -0.99 -15.49 -0.73
N GLY A 163 -0.43 -16.54 -1.36
CA GLY A 163 -1.22 -17.57 -2.05
C GLY A 163 -2.14 -18.32 -1.10
N LEU A 164 -1.63 -18.70 0.08
CA LEU A 164 -2.41 -19.36 1.14
C LEU A 164 -3.59 -18.50 1.58
N ALA A 165 -3.36 -17.20 1.79
CA ALA A 165 -4.40 -16.24 2.14
C ALA A 165 -5.51 -16.16 1.07
N ALA A 166 -5.11 -16.06 -0.21
CA ALA A 166 -6.05 -16.00 -1.33
C ALA A 166 -6.86 -17.30 -1.48
N VAL A 167 -6.17 -18.45 -1.43
CA VAL A 167 -6.79 -19.78 -1.52
C VAL A 167 -7.71 -20.04 -0.34
N SER A 168 -7.32 -19.68 0.88
CA SER A 168 -8.15 -19.86 2.07
C SER A 168 -9.42 -19.00 2.03
N ALA A 169 -9.29 -17.75 1.57
CA ALA A 169 -10.46 -16.89 1.37
C ALA A 169 -11.42 -17.44 0.30
N ASN A 170 -10.87 -17.94 -0.81
CA ASN A 170 -11.68 -18.56 -1.87
C ASN A 170 -12.35 -19.86 -1.41
N ALA A 171 -11.64 -20.69 -0.63
CA ALA A 171 -12.16 -21.92 -0.03
C ALA A 171 -13.29 -21.65 0.98
N ALA A 172 -13.25 -20.50 1.66
CA ALA A 172 -14.32 -20.02 2.53
C ALA A 172 -15.47 -19.35 1.76
N HIS A 173 -15.47 -19.42 0.42
CA HIS A 173 -16.47 -18.81 -0.47
C HIS A 173 -16.69 -17.31 -0.20
N LEU A 174 -15.62 -16.62 0.21
CA LEU A 174 -15.68 -15.20 0.48
C LEU A 174 -15.91 -14.42 -0.82
N PRO A 175 -16.79 -13.41 -0.83
CA PRO A 175 -16.92 -12.54 -1.99
C PRO A 175 -15.58 -11.84 -2.29
N PRO A 176 -15.37 -11.33 -3.52
CA PRO A 176 -14.10 -10.73 -3.92
C PRO A 176 -13.59 -9.62 -2.97
N ARG A 177 -14.52 -8.91 -2.31
CA ARG A 177 -14.22 -7.80 -1.40
C ARG A 177 -13.43 -8.24 -0.16
N PRO A 178 -13.96 -9.12 0.73
CA PRO A 178 -13.19 -9.63 1.85
C PRO A 178 -11.96 -10.44 1.41
N THR A 179 -11.99 -11.14 0.27
CA THR A 179 -10.82 -11.85 -0.26
C THR A 179 -9.63 -10.91 -0.47
N GLY A 180 -9.85 -9.76 -1.12
CA GLY A 180 -8.80 -8.74 -1.29
C GLY A 180 -8.25 -8.22 0.04
N LEU A 181 -9.11 -8.05 1.06
CA LEU A 181 -8.69 -7.59 2.39
C LEU A 181 -7.87 -8.65 3.14
N VAL A 182 -8.22 -9.93 3.03
CA VAL A 182 -7.45 -11.04 3.63
C VAL A 182 -6.05 -11.10 3.00
N VAL A 183 -5.94 -10.96 1.68
CA VAL A 183 -4.64 -10.94 0.99
C VAL A 183 -3.84 -9.67 1.33
N LEU A 184 -4.49 -8.51 1.47
CA LEU A 184 -3.84 -7.27 1.90
C LEU A 184 -3.31 -7.39 3.34
N ALA A 185 -4.09 -8.01 4.24
CA ALA A 185 -3.65 -8.30 5.61
C ALA A 185 -2.46 -9.27 5.61
N ALA A 186 -2.48 -10.30 4.76
CA ALA A 186 -1.35 -11.21 4.60
C ALA A 186 -0.08 -10.47 4.13
N ALA A 187 -0.20 -9.54 3.19
CA ALA A 187 0.91 -8.67 2.77
C ALA A 187 1.39 -7.75 3.90
N ALA A 188 0.48 -7.21 4.74
CA ALA A 188 0.85 -6.43 5.91
C ALA A 188 1.66 -7.25 6.93
N VAL A 189 1.33 -8.54 7.13
CA VAL A 189 2.11 -9.46 7.96
C VAL A 189 3.52 -9.65 7.39
N LEU A 190 3.68 -9.76 6.06
CA LEU A 190 5.00 -9.84 5.44
C LEU A 190 5.85 -8.59 5.70
N VAL A 191 5.23 -7.41 5.62
CA VAL A 191 5.89 -6.16 6.04
C VAL A 191 6.28 -6.26 7.50
N ALA A 192 5.39 -6.61 8.42
CA ALA A 192 5.71 -6.73 9.84
C ALA A 192 6.89 -7.69 10.12
N VAL A 193 6.90 -8.86 9.47
CA VAL A 193 7.99 -9.85 9.58
C VAL A 193 9.33 -9.27 9.10
N SER A 194 9.33 -8.42 8.07
CA SER A 194 10.54 -7.77 7.56
C SER A 194 11.21 -6.80 8.57
N TYR A 195 10.50 -6.41 9.64
CA TYR A 195 11.00 -5.58 10.74
C TYR A 195 11.43 -6.39 11.96
N LEU A 196 11.22 -7.71 11.98
CA LEU A 196 11.65 -8.53 13.09
C LEU A 196 13.19 -8.56 13.18
N PRO A 197 13.76 -8.49 14.39
CA PRO A 197 15.19 -8.57 14.58
C PRO A 197 15.71 -9.97 14.18
N GLY A 198 16.97 -10.05 13.72
CA GLY A 198 17.67 -11.33 13.50
C GLY A 198 17.69 -11.86 12.07
N SER A 199 17.05 -11.20 11.10
CA SER A 199 17.18 -11.57 9.68
C SER A 199 17.17 -10.34 8.75
N ARG A 200 18.35 -9.94 8.28
CA ARG A 200 18.46 -8.84 7.29
C ARG A 200 17.79 -9.24 5.97
N GLU A 201 17.81 -10.53 5.67
CA GLU A 201 17.27 -11.15 4.46
C GLU A 201 15.74 -11.11 4.42
N ALA A 202 15.06 -11.05 5.58
CA ALA A 202 13.60 -10.88 5.64
C ALA A 202 13.14 -9.53 5.05
N ARG A 203 14.04 -8.56 4.86
CA ARG A 203 13.76 -7.31 4.13
C ARG A 203 13.33 -7.56 2.68
N ALA A 204 13.65 -8.71 2.10
CA ALA A 204 13.14 -9.11 0.78
C ALA A 204 11.60 -9.25 0.74
N LEU A 205 10.95 -9.41 1.89
CA LEU A 205 9.49 -9.46 1.98
C LEU A 205 8.82 -8.10 1.73
N GLU A 206 9.52 -7.00 2.00
CA GLU A 206 8.99 -5.64 1.82
C GLU A 206 8.62 -5.32 0.35
N PRO A 207 9.52 -5.48 -0.65
CA PRO A 207 9.15 -5.26 -2.05
C PRO A 207 8.07 -6.23 -2.53
N LEU A 208 8.10 -7.49 -2.07
CA LEU A 208 7.07 -8.46 -2.42
C LEU A 208 5.69 -8.03 -1.91
N ALA A 209 5.60 -7.57 -0.67
CA ALA A 209 4.35 -7.10 -0.09
C ALA A 209 3.83 -5.85 -0.83
N HIS A 210 4.72 -4.94 -1.27
CA HIS A 210 4.35 -3.82 -2.15
C HIS A 210 3.83 -4.29 -3.52
N THR A 211 4.44 -5.30 -4.13
CA THR A 211 3.95 -5.89 -5.39
C THR A 211 2.56 -6.49 -5.23
N VAL A 212 2.30 -7.18 -4.11
CA VAL A 212 0.97 -7.76 -3.81
C VAL A 212 -0.07 -6.66 -3.62
N ALA A 213 0.24 -5.61 -2.86
CA ALA A 213 -0.66 -4.47 -2.69
C ALA A 213 -0.94 -3.74 -4.03
N ALA A 214 0.07 -3.57 -4.88
CA ALA A 214 -0.09 -2.99 -6.22
C ALA A 214 -0.95 -3.87 -7.13
N PHE A 215 -0.78 -5.20 -7.07
CA PHE A 215 -1.61 -6.15 -7.80
C PHE A 215 -3.08 -6.09 -7.34
N LEU A 216 -3.32 -6.02 -6.02
CA LEU A 216 -4.66 -5.85 -5.45
C LEU A 216 -5.30 -4.52 -5.84
N LEU A 217 -4.50 -3.45 -5.94
CA LEU A 217 -4.96 -2.17 -6.44
C LEU A 217 -5.40 -2.26 -7.91
N LEU A 218 -4.59 -2.92 -8.75
CA LEU A 218 -4.93 -3.11 -10.16
C LEU A 218 -6.18 -3.97 -10.35
N SER A 219 -6.31 -5.05 -9.58
CA SER A 219 -7.49 -5.91 -9.64
C SER A 219 -8.74 -5.25 -9.06
N ALA A 220 -8.60 -4.27 -8.15
CA ALA A 220 -9.75 -3.51 -7.66
C ALA A 220 -10.47 -2.72 -8.77
N TYR A 221 -9.79 -2.36 -9.86
CA TYR A 221 -10.40 -1.68 -11.00
C TYR A 221 -11.30 -2.58 -11.86
N THR A 222 -11.17 -3.91 -11.75
CA THR A 222 -12.01 -4.86 -12.51
C THR A 222 -13.30 -5.23 -11.76
N LEU A 223 -13.43 -4.79 -10.51
CA LEU A 223 -14.60 -5.07 -9.68
C LEU A 223 -15.75 -4.07 -9.92
N PRO A 224 -17.00 -4.46 -9.64
CA PRO A 224 -18.12 -3.51 -9.61
C PRO A 224 -17.85 -2.40 -8.58
N SER A 225 -18.14 -1.15 -8.95
CA SER A 225 -17.86 0.04 -8.12
C SER A 225 -16.37 0.15 -7.73
N PRO A 226 -15.46 0.34 -8.71
CA PRO A 226 -14.01 0.24 -8.50
C PRO A 226 -13.49 1.24 -7.47
N ALA A 227 -14.05 2.45 -7.44
CA ALA A 227 -13.61 3.54 -6.56
C ALA A 227 -13.64 3.19 -5.05
N ILE A 228 -14.64 2.44 -4.58
CA ILE A 228 -14.73 1.99 -3.17
C ILE A 228 -13.62 0.98 -2.85
N HIS A 229 -13.30 0.09 -3.81
CA HIS A 229 -12.31 -0.96 -3.60
C HIS A 229 -10.90 -0.40 -3.61
N VAL A 230 -10.62 0.47 -4.59
CA VAL A 230 -9.38 1.25 -4.68
C VAL A 230 -9.15 2.05 -3.39
N ALA A 231 -10.19 2.72 -2.87
CA ALA A 231 -10.10 3.43 -1.61
C ALA A 231 -9.67 2.55 -0.44
N LYS A 232 -10.25 1.36 -0.28
CA LYS A 232 -9.90 0.44 0.81
C LYS A 232 -8.47 -0.06 0.73
N VAL A 233 -7.96 -0.33 -0.48
CA VAL A 233 -6.56 -0.72 -0.68
C VAL A 233 -5.64 0.44 -0.31
N TYR A 234 -5.95 1.65 -0.74
CA TYR A 234 -5.19 2.85 -0.37
C TYR A 234 -5.20 3.14 1.14
N LEU A 235 -6.36 3.04 1.81
CA LEU A 235 -6.47 3.20 3.27
C LEU A 235 -5.67 2.12 4.02
N GLY A 236 -5.91 0.86 3.68
CA GLY A 236 -5.26 -0.26 4.37
C GLY A 236 -3.75 -0.25 4.18
N TRP A 237 -3.28 0.02 2.95
CA TRP A 237 -1.85 0.04 2.65
C TRP A 237 -1.17 1.35 3.09
N GLY A 238 -1.87 2.48 3.02
CA GLY A 238 -1.44 3.76 3.57
C GLY A 238 -1.12 3.66 5.06
N LEU A 239 -1.99 3.00 5.83
CA LEU A 239 -1.75 2.68 7.23
C LEU A 239 -0.48 1.84 7.43
N VAL A 240 -0.30 0.77 6.66
CA VAL A 240 0.90 -0.08 6.75
C VAL A 240 2.17 0.72 6.46
N VAL A 241 2.20 1.50 5.38
CA VAL A 241 3.32 2.37 5.03
C VAL A 241 3.54 3.42 6.12
N GLY A 242 2.47 4.00 6.68
CA GLY A 242 2.53 5.00 7.75
C GLY A 242 3.14 4.45 9.04
N VAL A 243 2.75 3.24 9.45
CA VAL A 243 3.36 2.55 10.59
C VAL A 243 4.86 2.31 10.35
N THR A 244 5.24 1.85 9.15
CA THR A 244 6.66 1.67 8.84
C THR A 244 7.45 2.99 8.83
N ALA A 245 6.81 4.09 8.40
CA ALA A 245 7.39 5.42 8.45
C ALA A 245 7.65 5.86 9.90
N ALA A 246 6.72 5.58 10.81
CA ALA A 246 6.87 5.89 12.23
C ALA A 246 8.01 5.09 12.87
N VAL A 247 8.11 3.79 12.55
CA VAL A 247 9.18 2.90 13.06
C VAL A 247 10.55 3.33 12.54
N ARG A 248 10.70 3.61 11.24
CA ARG A 248 12.00 4.03 10.66
C ARG A 248 12.30 5.51 10.79
N ARG A 249 11.34 6.31 11.27
CA ARG A 249 11.37 7.79 11.24
C ARG A 249 11.69 8.33 9.84
N ASP A 250 11.16 7.68 8.82
CA ASP A 250 11.42 8.01 7.40
C ASP A 250 10.33 8.96 6.87
N ARG A 251 10.74 10.20 6.61
CA ARG A 251 9.85 11.26 6.11
C ARG A 251 9.25 10.96 4.74
N TRP A 252 9.96 10.23 3.87
CA TRP A 252 9.47 9.92 2.52
C TRP A 252 8.38 8.88 2.56
N ARG A 253 8.51 7.89 3.44
CA ARG A 253 7.45 6.92 3.72
C ARG A 253 6.24 7.58 4.38
N GLY A 254 6.48 8.54 5.27
CA GLY A 254 5.40 9.34 5.86
C GLY A 254 4.64 10.15 4.81
N ALA A 255 5.35 10.75 3.86
CA ALA A 255 4.73 11.44 2.73
C ALA A 255 3.98 10.48 1.80
N ALA A 256 4.54 9.30 1.51
CA ALA A 256 3.88 8.28 0.71
C ALA A 256 2.60 7.75 1.38
N ALA A 257 2.63 7.51 2.70
CA ALA A 257 1.46 7.13 3.47
C ALA A 257 0.38 8.22 3.40
N ALA A 258 0.72 9.48 3.65
CA ALA A 258 -0.22 10.59 3.55
C ALA A 258 -0.81 10.73 2.14
N ALA A 259 -0.01 10.50 1.09
CA ALA A 259 -0.50 10.49 -0.29
C ALA A 259 -1.48 9.35 -0.54
N LEU A 260 -1.20 8.13 -0.04
CA LEU A 260 -2.12 6.99 -0.14
C LEU A 260 -3.44 7.28 0.58
N GLU A 261 -3.41 7.83 1.80
CA GLU A 261 -4.63 8.21 2.53
C GLU A 261 -5.45 9.29 1.80
N LEU A 262 -4.78 10.26 1.17
CA LEU A 262 -5.44 11.27 0.36
C LEU A 262 -6.09 10.68 -0.90
N LEU A 263 -5.39 9.78 -1.59
CA LEU A 263 -5.93 9.07 -2.76
C LEU A 263 -7.12 8.18 -2.37
N ALA A 264 -7.07 7.57 -1.20
CA ALA A 264 -8.19 6.83 -0.63
C ALA A 264 -9.42 7.73 -0.45
N LEU A 265 -9.25 8.89 0.17
CA LEU A 265 -10.33 9.83 0.42
C LEU A 265 -10.94 10.34 -0.90
N TRP A 266 -10.11 10.73 -1.87
CA TRP A 266 -10.59 11.14 -3.19
C TRP A 266 -11.33 10.02 -3.92
N SER A 267 -10.87 8.77 -3.78
CA SER A 267 -11.55 7.61 -4.34
C SER A 267 -12.93 7.39 -3.68
N LEU A 268 -13.07 7.62 -2.38
CA LEU A 268 -14.38 7.57 -1.70
C LEU A 268 -15.31 8.69 -2.17
N LEU A 269 -14.81 9.93 -2.22
CA LEU A 269 -15.60 11.07 -2.68
C LEU A 269 -16.12 10.85 -4.11
N TRP A 270 -15.27 10.30 -4.97
CA TRP A 270 -15.64 9.91 -6.33
C TRP A 270 -16.71 8.80 -6.33
N ALA A 271 -16.55 7.79 -5.48
CA ALA A 271 -17.50 6.70 -5.35
C ALA A 271 -18.91 7.14 -4.90
N TYR A 272 -18.97 8.16 -4.04
CA TYR A 272 -20.23 8.75 -3.56
C TYR A 272 -20.76 9.89 -4.44
N ASP A 273 -20.17 10.07 -5.62
CA ASP A 273 -20.55 11.08 -6.61
C ASP A 273 -20.57 12.52 -6.07
N ILE A 274 -19.68 12.82 -5.11
CA ILE A 274 -19.58 14.16 -4.54
C ILE A 274 -19.04 15.12 -5.61
N LYS A 275 -19.87 16.06 -6.05
CA LYS A 275 -19.53 17.06 -7.07
C LYS A 275 -18.88 18.33 -6.52
N ALA A 276 -18.95 18.54 -5.19
CA ALA A 276 -18.36 19.69 -4.54
C ALA A 276 -16.82 19.64 -4.64
N VAL A 277 -16.22 20.61 -5.31
CA VAL A 277 -14.76 20.69 -5.52
C VAL A 277 -14.05 20.87 -4.17
N GLU A 278 -14.69 21.55 -3.23
CA GLU A 278 -14.22 21.81 -1.88
C GLU A 278 -13.99 20.52 -1.09
N ALA A 279 -14.79 19.47 -1.36
CA ALA A 279 -14.61 18.17 -0.72
C ALA A 279 -13.26 17.53 -1.07
N TYR A 280 -12.72 17.80 -2.27
CA TYR A 280 -11.43 17.28 -2.72
C TYR A 280 -10.26 18.16 -2.30
N SER A 281 -10.46 19.49 -2.23
CA SER A 281 -9.38 20.43 -1.92
C SER A 281 -9.12 20.61 -0.42
N LEU A 282 -10.15 20.50 0.42
CA LEU A 282 -10.03 20.65 1.87
C LEU A 282 -9.05 19.65 2.51
N PRO A 283 -9.09 18.35 2.21
CA PRO A 283 -8.14 17.39 2.76
C PRO A 283 -6.70 17.67 2.35
N LEU A 284 -6.50 18.07 1.08
CA LEU A 284 -5.18 18.48 0.58
C LEU A 284 -4.67 19.73 1.32
N ALA A 285 -5.55 20.71 1.55
CA ALA A 285 -5.24 21.91 2.31
C ALA A 285 -4.85 21.56 3.76
N LEU A 286 -5.57 20.65 4.42
CA LEU A 286 -5.26 20.19 5.77
C LEU A 286 -3.87 19.53 5.84
N VAL A 287 -3.54 18.65 4.89
CA VAL A 287 -2.22 18.02 4.79
C VAL A 287 -1.15 19.10 4.59
N ALA A 288 -1.36 20.05 3.68
CA ALA A 288 -0.42 21.13 3.42
C ALA A 288 -0.24 22.05 4.65
N VAL A 289 -1.30 22.35 5.42
CA VAL A 289 -1.19 23.08 6.69
C VAL A 289 -0.38 22.30 7.70
N ALA A 290 -0.65 20.99 7.85
CA ALA A 290 0.08 20.13 8.78
C ALA A 290 1.57 20.07 8.44
N VAL A 291 1.91 19.89 7.16
CA VAL A 291 3.30 19.91 6.66
C VAL A 291 3.95 21.27 6.91
N GLY A 292 3.26 22.36 6.59
CA GLY A 292 3.73 23.73 6.83
C GLY A 292 4.02 24.01 8.30
N LEU A 293 3.10 23.64 9.20
CA LEU A 293 3.27 23.76 10.66
C LEU A 293 4.48 22.95 11.15
N LEU A 294 4.65 21.72 10.65
CA LEU A 294 5.76 20.86 11.03
C LEU A 294 7.10 21.40 10.52
N ALA A 295 7.14 21.96 9.30
CA ALA A 295 8.32 22.56 8.70
C ALA A 295 8.75 23.81 9.47
N THR A 296 7.83 24.74 9.74
CA THR A 296 8.13 25.98 10.50
C THR A 296 8.52 25.70 11.95
N ARG A 297 8.04 24.60 12.55
CA ARG A 297 8.50 24.18 13.89
C ARG A 297 9.94 23.67 13.90
N ARG A 298 10.39 23.04 12.82
CA ARG A 298 11.75 22.49 12.73
C ARG A 298 12.78 23.52 12.27
N ASP A 299 12.37 24.45 11.41
CA ASP A 299 13.21 25.52 10.92
C ASP A 299 12.47 26.87 11.03
N PRO A 300 12.75 27.64 12.10
CA PRO A 300 12.14 28.95 12.30
C PRO A 300 12.52 29.99 11.24
N SER A 301 13.58 29.73 10.44
CA SER A 301 14.04 30.64 9.39
C SER A 301 13.22 30.57 8.10
N LEU A 302 12.38 29.53 7.95
CA LEU A 302 11.51 29.37 6.80
C LEU A 302 10.48 30.50 6.72
N SER A 303 10.35 31.08 5.53
CA SER A 303 9.37 32.13 5.27
C SER A 303 7.95 31.59 5.47
N SER A 304 7.08 32.40 6.09
CA SER A 304 5.67 32.02 6.29
C SER A 304 4.93 31.75 4.99
N TRP A 305 5.43 32.28 3.86
CA TRP A 305 4.88 32.07 2.53
C TRP A 305 5.13 30.67 2.00
N LEU A 306 6.34 30.13 2.17
CA LEU A 306 6.65 28.74 1.78
C LEU A 306 5.95 27.71 2.67
N GLY A 307 5.75 28.03 3.95
CA GLY A 307 5.08 27.13 4.89
C GLY A 307 3.56 27.08 4.72
N TYR A 308 2.88 28.23 4.61
CA TYR A 308 1.42 28.29 4.63
C TYR A 308 0.78 28.63 3.27
N GLY A 309 1.54 29.21 2.35
CA GLY A 309 1.03 29.66 1.04
C GLY A 309 0.37 28.54 0.22
N PRO A 310 1.00 27.37 0.02
CA PRO A 310 0.41 26.26 -0.73
C PRO A 310 -0.88 25.74 -0.09
N ALA A 311 -0.92 25.70 1.25
CA ALA A 311 -2.06 25.21 2.01
C ALA A 311 -3.27 26.16 1.92
N LEU A 312 -3.00 27.46 2.02
CA LEU A 312 -4.01 28.50 1.89
C LEU A 312 -4.52 28.61 0.45
N ALA A 313 -3.65 28.48 -0.55
CA ALA A 313 -4.05 28.43 -1.95
C ALA A 313 -4.94 27.21 -2.26
N ALA A 314 -4.57 26.03 -1.78
CA ALA A 314 -5.36 24.81 -1.95
C ALA A 314 -6.72 24.87 -1.22
N GLY A 315 -6.76 25.47 -0.02
CA GLY A 315 -7.98 25.54 0.78
C GLY A 315 -8.97 26.60 0.31
N PHE A 316 -8.49 27.79 -0.06
CA PHE A 316 -9.36 28.93 -0.42
C PHE A 316 -9.56 29.10 -1.93
N GLY A 317 -8.61 28.69 -2.76
CA GLY A 317 -8.65 28.90 -4.21
C GLY A 317 -9.92 28.34 -4.87
N PRO A 318 -10.25 27.06 -4.68
CA PRO A 318 -11.43 26.45 -5.31
C PRO A 318 -12.74 27.11 -4.85
N SER A 319 -12.86 27.36 -3.54
CA SER A 319 -14.04 27.99 -2.95
C SER A 319 -14.25 29.43 -3.44
N LEU A 320 -13.16 30.19 -3.62
CA LEU A 320 -13.21 31.53 -4.21
C LEU A 320 -13.66 31.48 -5.68
N LEU A 321 -13.09 30.58 -6.48
CA LEU A 321 -13.46 30.42 -7.89
C LEU A 321 -14.91 29.98 -8.07
N ALA A 322 -15.44 29.18 -7.15
CA ALA A 322 -16.82 28.69 -7.17
C ALA A 322 -17.86 29.72 -6.68
N VAL A 323 -17.43 30.83 -6.07
CA VAL A 323 -18.32 31.93 -5.64
C VAL A 323 -18.43 33.03 -6.70
N LEU A 324 -17.42 33.21 -7.55
CA LEU A 324 -17.41 34.25 -8.58
C LEU A 324 -18.56 34.20 -9.62
N PRO A 325 -19.11 33.03 -10.01
CA PRO A 325 -20.22 32.97 -10.97
C PRO A 325 -21.61 33.08 -10.28
N GLY A 326 -22.37 34.13 -10.62
CA GLY A 326 -23.81 34.25 -10.31
C GLY A 326 -24.14 34.51 -8.83
N GLU A 327 -25.38 34.22 -8.42
CA GLU A 327 -25.82 34.41 -7.03
C GLU A 327 -25.21 33.37 -6.07
N GLY A 328 -24.74 32.21 -6.55
CA GLY A 328 -24.07 31.18 -5.73
C GLY A 328 -24.88 30.67 -4.52
N ASP A 329 -24.32 29.70 -3.79
CA ASP A 329 -24.92 29.22 -2.53
C ASP A 329 -24.61 30.21 -1.38
N PRO A 330 -25.61 30.83 -0.73
CA PRO A 330 -25.38 31.78 0.35
C PRO A 330 -24.67 31.16 1.57
N VAL A 331 -24.86 29.86 1.83
CA VAL A 331 -24.19 29.17 2.95
C VAL A 331 -22.70 29.03 2.67
N ARG A 332 -22.32 28.74 1.43
CA ARG A 332 -20.92 28.65 0.99
C ARG A 332 -20.21 30.00 1.12
N ARG A 333 -20.88 31.10 0.79
CA ARG A 333 -20.34 32.47 0.93
C ARG A 333 -20.10 32.84 2.39
N LEU A 334 -21.06 32.54 3.27
CA LEU A 334 -20.91 32.76 4.72
C LEU A 334 -19.77 31.91 5.30
N ALA A 335 -19.70 30.62 4.96
CA ALA A 335 -18.65 29.73 5.42
C ALA A 335 -17.26 30.19 4.95
N LEU A 336 -17.13 30.64 3.70
CA LEU A 336 -15.88 31.18 3.15
C LEU A 336 -15.45 32.46 3.87
N GLY A 337 -16.42 33.35 4.17
CA GLY A 337 -16.17 34.57 4.96
C GLY A 337 -15.72 34.28 6.39
N VAL A 338 -16.38 33.34 7.08
CA VAL A 338 -15.99 32.90 8.43
C VAL A 338 -14.61 32.25 8.42
N ALA A 339 -14.34 31.36 7.46
CA ALA A 339 -13.03 30.72 7.31
C ALA A 339 -11.91 31.73 7.02
N GLY A 340 -12.15 32.70 6.13
CA GLY A 340 -11.23 33.80 5.83
C GLY A 340 -10.92 34.63 7.07
N LEU A 341 -11.94 34.98 7.85
CA LEU A 341 -11.81 35.73 9.10
C LEU A 341 -11.00 34.97 10.16
N VAL A 342 -11.30 33.69 10.37
CA VAL A 342 -10.54 32.82 11.29
C VAL A 342 -9.06 32.77 10.89
N VAL A 343 -8.77 32.66 9.60
CA VAL A 343 -7.39 32.63 9.10
C VAL A 343 -6.65 33.96 9.30
N VAL A 344 -7.34 35.10 9.12
CA VAL A 344 -6.78 36.42 9.46
C VAL A 344 -6.49 36.54 10.95
N LEU A 345 -7.44 36.15 11.81
CA LEU A 345 -7.30 36.19 13.27
C LEU A 345 -6.14 35.31 13.75
N VAL A 346 -6.07 34.06 13.28
CA VAL A 346 -4.97 33.14 13.61
C VAL A 346 -3.63 33.68 13.10
N GLY A 347 -3.61 34.26 11.90
CA GLY A 347 -2.44 34.93 11.32
C GLY A 347 -1.95 36.10 12.16
N ALA A 348 -2.88 36.95 12.61
CA ALA A 348 -2.60 38.13 13.42
C ALA A 348 -2.08 37.75 14.81
N ILE A 349 -2.74 36.79 15.48
CA ILE A 349 -2.32 36.28 16.80
C ILE A 349 -0.93 35.66 16.73
N ARG A 350 -0.65 34.89 15.66
CA ARG A 350 0.66 34.25 15.47
C ARG A 350 1.71 35.14 14.80
N ARG A 351 1.39 36.41 14.53
CA ARG A 351 2.25 37.40 13.85
C ARG A 351 2.87 36.88 12.54
N ARG A 352 2.10 36.13 11.75
CA ARG A 352 2.56 35.60 10.44
C ARG A 352 1.85 36.34 9.30
N GLN A 353 2.61 36.80 8.31
CA GLN A 353 2.09 37.64 7.22
C GLN A 353 1.22 36.85 6.23
N ALA A 354 1.63 35.63 5.85
CA ALA A 354 0.93 34.87 4.82
C ALA A 354 -0.57 34.58 5.14
N PRO A 355 -0.96 34.14 6.35
CA PRO A 355 -2.37 33.93 6.67
C PRO A 355 -3.19 35.23 6.69
N VAL A 356 -2.62 36.34 7.16
CA VAL A 356 -3.30 37.65 7.18
C VAL A 356 -3.55 38.16 5.76
N VAL A 357 -2.54 38.07 4.89
CA VAL A 357 -2.66 38.56 3.51
C VAL A 357 -3.62 37.70 2.69
N VAL A 358 -3.54 36.38 2.79
CA VAL A 358 -4.42 35.48 2.02
C VAL A 358 -5.86 35.52 2.55
N GLY A 359 -6.06 35.43 3.87
CA GLY A 359 -7.39 35.53 4.47
C GLY A 359 -8.03 36.91 4.24
N GLY A 360 -7.24 37.98 4.29
CA GLY A 360 -7.69 39.34 3.96
C GLY A 360 -8.06 39.47 2.49
N GLY A 361 -7.26 38.90 1.57
CA GLY A 361 -7.57 38.88 0.14
C GLY A 361 -8.89 38.15 -0.16
N VAL A 362 -9.13 36.99 0.47
CA VAL A 362 -10.40 36.25 0.38
C VAL A 362 -11.57 37.13 0.81
N LEU A 363 -11.44 37.80 1.97
CA LEU A 363 -12.48 38.69 2.50
C LEU A 363 -12.75 39.89 1.59
N VAL A 364 -11.72 40.49 0.99
CA VAL A 364 -11.86 41.62 0.06
C VAL A 364 -12.60 41.18 -1.21
N VAL A 365 -12.21 40.05 -1.81
CA VAL A 365 -12.89 39.52 -3.01
C VAL A 365 -14.34 39.18 -2.69
N LEU A 366 -14.61 38.55 -1.55
CA LEU A 366 -15.97 38.24 -1.12
C LEU A 366 -16.79 39.51 -0.86
N ALA A 367 -16.21 40.51 -0.19
CA ALA A 367 -16.87 41.78 0.06
C ALA A 367 -17.19 42.54 -1.24
N LEU A 368 -16.29 42.53 -2.22
CA LEU A 368 -16.54 43.11 -3.54
C LEU A 368 -17.65 42.35 -4.28
N HIS A 369 -17.64 41.03 -4.23
CA HIS A 369 -18.68 40.20 -4.85
C HIS A 369 -20.06 40.46 -4.23
N GLU A 370 -20.17 40.48 -2.90
CA GLU A 370 -21.42 40.83 -2.22
C GLU A 370 -21.84 42.27 -2.53
N LEU A 371 -20.88 43.20 -2.59
CA LEU A 371 -21.16 44.58 -2.97
C LEU A 371 -21.73 44.67 -4.39
N THR A 372 -21.23 43.88 -5.34
CA THR A 372 -21.79 43.84 -6.71
C THR A 372 -23.20 43.25 -6.77
N LEU A 373 -23.48 42.20 -5.99
CA LEU A 373 -24.79 41.55 -5.93
C LEU A 373 -25.85 42.46 -5.29
N TYR A 374 -25.47 43.22 -4.26
CA TYR A 374 -26.39 44.06 -3.50
C TYR A 374 -26.33 45.55 -3.89
N TRP A 375 -25.51 45.94 -4.87
CA TRP A 375 -25.33 47.34 -5.27
C TRP A 375 -26.64 48.02 -5.64
N THR A 376 -27.52 47.30 -6.34
CA THR A 376 -28.84 47.80 -6.78
C THR A 376 -29.86 47.90 -5.64
N ARG A 377 -29.60 47.25 -4.50
CA ARG A 377 -30.46 47.27 -3.30
C ARG A 377 -29.97 48.26 -2.25
N LEU A 378 -28.78 48.85 -2.43
CA LEU A 378 -28.22 49.80 -1.48
C LEU A 378 -28.77 51.21 -1.72
N PRO A 379 -29.15 51.93 -0.65
CA PRO A 379 -29.46 53.35 -0.77
C PRO A 379 -28.23 54.13 -1.28
N LEU A 380 -28.43 55.00 -2.26
CA LEU A 380 -27.37 55.81 -2.90
C LEU A 380 -26.50 56.64 -1.92
N TRP A 381 -27.00 56.95 -0.74
CA TRP A 381 -26.27 57.72 0.28
C TRP A 381 -25.23 56.89 1.05
N LEU A 382 -25.37 55.56 1.09
CA LEU A 382 -24.50 54.69 1.87
C LEU A 382 -23.04 54.64 1.34
N PRO A 383 -22.79 54.44 0.02
CA PRO A 383 -21.42 54.48 -0.49
C PRO A 383 -20.76 55.85 -0.34
N ILE A 384 -21.52 56.94 -0.46
CA ILE A 384 -21.03 58.31 -0.27
C ILE A 384 -20.61 58.52 1.19
N GLY A 385 -21.42 58.07 2.16
CA GLY A 385 -21.10 58.15 3.58
C GLY A 385 -19.84 57.37 3.96
N VAL A 386 -19.68 56.15 3.42
CA VAL A 386 -18.47 55.33 3.64
C VAL A 386 -17.24 55.99 3.02
N GLY A 387 -17.34 56.50 1.79
CA GLY A 387 -16.25 57.23 1.14
C GLY A 387 -15.83 58.47 1.93
N GLY A 388 -16.80 59.25 2.42
CA GLY A 388 -16.55 60.40 3.29
C GLY A 388 -15.89 60.02 4.61
N ALA A 389 -16.35 58.95 5.25
CA ALA A 389 -15.73 58.44 6.48
C ALA A 389 -14.27 58.03 6.25
N ILE A 390 -13.98 57.28 5.18
CA ILE A 390 -12.60 56.85 4.83
C ILE A 390 -11.69 58.06 4.63
N LEU A 391 -12.13 59.07 3.86
CA LEU A 391 -11.37 60.29 3.62
C LEU A 391 -11.10 61.04 4.93
N LEU A 392 -12.10 61.07 5.82
CA LEU A 392 -11.96 61.70 7.13
C LEU A 392 -10.95 60.95 8.02
N THR A 393 -11.00 59.63 8.09
CA THR A 393 -9.99 58.85 8.85
C THR A 393 -8.60 58.99 8.25
N LEU A 394 -8.47 59.04 6.93
CA LEU A 394 -7.18 59.27 6.26
C LEU A 394 -6.63 60.65 6.61
N ALA A 395 -7.48 61.69 6.54
CA ALA A 395 -7.12 63.04 6.91
C ALA A 395 -6.66 63.12 8.37
N ILE A 396 -7.41 62.50 9.30
CA ILE A 396 -7.06 62.44 10.72
C ILE A 396 -5.71 61.72 10.94
N THR A 397 -5.47 60.60 10.24
CA THR A 397 -4.25 59.81 10.40
C THR A 397 -3.04 60.52 9.80
N TYR A 398 -3.21 61.18 8.66
CA TYR A 398 -2.18 61.98 8.02
C TYR A 398 -1.78 63.15 8.91
N GLU A 399 -2.77 63.85 9.48
CA GLU A 399 -2.51 64.99 10.34
C GLU A 399 -1.86 64.60 11.68
N ARG A 400 -2.20 63.42 12.23
CA ARG A 400 -1.48 62.84 13.37
C ARG A 400 -0.01 62.56 13.04
N ARG A 401 0.29 61.92 11.90
CA ARG A 401 1.68 61.66 11.47
C ARG A 401 2.45 62.95 11.22
N LEU A 402 1.81 63.96 10.64
CA LEU A 402 2.43 65.26 10.40
C LEU A 402 2.73 65.98 11.73
N ARG A 403 1.83 65.88 12.71
CA ARG A 403 2.03 66.41 14.06
C ARG A 403 3.17 65.70 14.78
N ASP A 404 3.27 64.38 14.68
CA ASP A 404 4.37 63.61 15.29
C ASP A 404 5.73 63.98 14.68
N LEU A 405 5.80 64.18 13.36
CA LEU A 405 7.01 64.64 12.68
C LEU A 405 7.40 66.08 13.07
N ARG A 406 6.42 66.97 13.25
CA ARG A 406 6.67 68.34 13.75
C ARG A 406 7.16 68.32 15.20
N ALA A 407 6.57 67.48 16.05
CA ALA A 407 7.00 67.31 17.44
C ALA A 407 8.42 66.73 17.54
N LEU A 408 8.78 65.77 16.69
CA LEU A 408 10.14 65.26 16.57
C LEU A 408 11.12 66.32 16.09
N ARG A 409 10.74 67.13 15.09
CA ARG A 409 11.57 68.24 14.59
C ARG A 409 11.82 69.30 15.67
N LEU A 410 10.81 69.63 16.48
CA LEU A 410 10.94 70.58 17.59
C LEU A 410 11.84 70.04 18.71
N LYS A 411 11.71 68.75 19.05
CA LYS A 411 12.61 68.09 20.02
C LYS A 411 14.05 68.01 19.52
N LEU A 412 14.28 67.78 18.23
CA LEU A 412 15.62 67.80 17.66
C LEU A 412 16.21 69.22 17.59
N ALA A 413 15.37 70.23 17.41
CA ALA A 413 15.79 71.64 17.46
C ALA A 413 16.16 72.11 18.87
N SER A 414 15.60 71.50 19.93
CA SER A 414 15.96 71.81 21.33
C SER A 414 17.22 71.10 21.84
N PHE A 415 17.87 70.28 21.02
CA PHE A 415 19.16 69.64 21.31
C PHE A 415 20.35 70.31 20.58
N ARG A 416 20.10 71.42 19.88
CA ARG A 416 21.13 72.39 19.46
C ARG A 416 21.03 73.61 20.36
#